data_AF-A0A820AJS1-F1
#
_entry.id   AF-A0A820AJS1-F1
#
_cell.length_a   1.000
_cell.length_b   1.000
_cell.length_c   1.000
_cell.angle_alpha   90.00
_cell.angle_beta   90.00
_cell.angle_gamma   90.00
#
_symmetry.space_group_name_H-M   'P 1'
#
loop_
_entity.id
_entity.type
_entity.pdbx_description
1 polymer ?
#
loop_
_entity_poly.entity_id
_entity_poly.type
_entity_poly.pdbx_seq_one_letter_code
_entity_poly.pdbx_strand_id
1 'polypeptide(L)'
;TKHIENAKNRSKIQDVLWHNKILFDPTPSIINIPPQSAIKTDDHPPIYSKQYSSSSSKDQDIKLQETQKLLECGQIEESTSPWSSPIVLVKKKRQNNAILH
;
A
#
# COMPACT_ATOMS: atom_id res chain seq x y z
N THR A 1 -24.22 -5.54 -6.65
CA THR A 1 -25.55 -4.90 -6.86
C THR A 1 -26.74 -5.83 -6.69
N LYS A 2 -26.57 -7.12 -6.32
CA LYS A 2 -27.69 -8.04 -6.07
C LYS A 2 -28.64 -7.59 -4.94
N HIS A 3 -28.18 -6.72 -4.03
CA HIS A 3 -28.91 -6.26 -2.84
C HIS A 3 -29.67 -4.92 -3.03
N ILE A 4 -29.67 -4.34 -4.23
CA ILE A 4 -30.37 -3.08 -4.52
C ILE A 4 -31.65 -3.42 -5.29
N GLU A 5 -32.76 -3.58 -4.58
CA GLU A 5 -34.04 -4.03 -5.15
C GLU A 5 -34.68 -2.99 -6.08
N ASN A 6 -34.47 -1.69 -5.80
CA ASN A 6 -35.02 -0.60 -6.61
C ASN A 6 -34.17 -0.30 -7.86
N ALA A 7 -34.74 -0.51 -9.05
CA ALA A 7 -34.08 -0.29 -10.34
C ALA A 7 -33.61 1.16 -10.56
N LYS A 8 -34.38 2.16 -10.09
CA LYS A 8 -34.02 3.58 -10.19
C LYS A 8 -32.78 3.90 -9.35
N ASN A 9 -32.68 3.31 -8.16
CA ASN A 9 -31.52 3.50 -7.29
C ASN A 9 -30.29 2.82 -7.89
N ARG A 10 -30.46 1.63 -8.47
CA ARG A 10 -29.36 0.92 -9.15
C ARG A 10 -28.76 1.75 -10.28
N SER A 11 -29.59 2.34 -11.14
CA SER A 11 -29.12 3.21 -12.23
C SER A 11 -28.32 4.38 -11.69
N LYS A 12 -28.86 5.11 -10.71
CA LYS A 12 -28.18 6.26 -10.10
C LYS A 12 -26.83 5.89 -9.47
N ILE A 13 -26.76 4.77 -8.76
CA ILE A 13 -25.50 4.31 -8.15
C ILE A 13 -24.50 3.93 -9.23
N GLN A 14 -24.93 3.25 -10.29
CA GLN A 14 -24.04 2.87 -11.38
C GLN A 14 -23.48 4.10 -12.10
N ASP A 15 -24.31 5.13 -12.30
CA ASP A 15 -23.87 6.40 -12.85
C ASP A 15 -22.81 7.05 -11.93
N VAL A 16 -23.05 7.14 -10.62
CA VAL A 16 -22.08 7.72 -9.67
C VAL A 16 -20.75 6.95 -9.67
N LEU A 17 -20.79 5.62 -9.65
CA LEU A 17 -19.58 4.79 -9.69
C LEU A 17 -18.81 4.97 -10.99
N TRP A 18 -19.51 5.10 -12.12
CA TRP A 18 -18.85 5.31 -13.40
C TRP A 18 -18.17 6.67 -13.49
N HIS A 19 -18.86 7.73 -13.10
CA HIS A 19 -18.28 9.08 -13.12
C HIS A 19 -17.13 9.25 -12.12
N ASN A 20 -17.13 8.50 -11.02
CA ASN A 20 -16.11 8.57 -9.98
C ASN A 20 -15.18 7.36 -9.97
N LYS A 21 -14.97 6.70 -11.12
CA LYS A 21 -14.18 5.46 -11.21
C LYS A 21 -12.80 5.58 -10.57
N ILE A 22 -12.15 6.73 -10.71
CA ILE A 22 -10.82 7.01 -10.15
C ILE A 22 -10.80 6.88 -8.61
N LEU A 23 -11.86 7.30 -7.92
CA LEU A 23 -11.96 7.20 -6.46
C LEU A 23 -12.03 5.75 -5.96
N PHE A 24 -12.55 4.86 -6.81
CA PHE A 24 -12.74 3.44 -6.50
C PHE A 24 -11.71 2.56 -7.21
N ASP A 25 -10.67 3.14 -7.80
CA ASP A 25 -9.56 2.38 -8.35
C ASP A 25 -8.81 1.69 -7.19
N PRO A 26 -8.67 0.35 -7.19
CA PRO A 26 -7.93 -0.34 -6.14
C PRO A 26 -6.42 -0.11 -6.25
N THR A 27 -5.95 0.51 -7.33
CA THR A 27 -4.56 0.85 -7.55
C THR A 27 -4.21 2.07 -6.71
N PRO A 28 -3.21 1.97 -5.82
CA PRO A 28 -2.77 3.12 -5.03
C PRO A 28 -2.27 4.23 -5.96
N SER A 29 -2.75 5.44 -5.76
CA SER A 29 -2.33 6.65 -6.48
C SER A 29 -1.50 7.55 -5.57
N ILE A 30 -0.64 8.37 -6.17
CA ILE A 30 0.18 9.34 -5.45
C ILE A 30 -0.59 10.66 -5.35
N ILE A 31 -0.59 11.26 -4.16
CA ILE A 31 -1.09 12.62 -3.97
C ILE A 31 0.05 13.62 -4.13
N ASN A 32 -0.14 14.64 -4.97
CA ASN A 32 0.83 15.74 -5.14
C ASN A 32 0.58 16.91 -4.16
N ILE A 33 -0.13 16.64 -3.06
CA ILE A 33 -0.42 17.65 -2.03
C ILE A 33 0.59 17.43 -0.90
N PRO A 34 1.39 18.45 -0.53
CA PRO A 34 2.34 18.32 0.57
C PRO A 34 1.60 17.88 1.83
N PRO A 35 1.99 16.76 2.47
CA PRO A 35 1.34 16.34 3.71
C PRO A 35 1.61 17.39 4.79
N GLN A 36 0.55 17.92 5.39
CA GLN A 36 0.66 18.87 6.51
C GLN A 36 1.29 18.22 7.76
N SER A 37 1.26 16.89 7.86
CA SER A 37 1.77 16.14 9.01
C SER A 37 3.23 15.71 8.80
N ALA A 38 4.18 16.60 9.11
CA ALA A 38 5.57 16.20 9.29
C ALA A 38 5.73 15.41 10.60
N ILE A 39 6.56 14.37 10.60
CA ILE A 39 6.94 13.64 11.82
C ILE A 39 7.86 14.56 12.64
N LYS A 40 7.44 14.95 13.84
CA LYS A 40 8.27 15.76 14.74
C LYS A 40 9.27 14.87 15.46
N THR A 41 10.56 15.06 15.16
CA THR A 41 11.66 14.34 15.79
C THR A 41 12.32 15.13 16.93
N ASP A 42 11.94 16.40 17.10
CA ASP A 42 12.59 17.37 17.99
C ASP A 42 14.12 17.25 17.90
N ASP A 43 14.84 17.16 19.02
CA ASP A 43 16.30 17.05 19.07
C ASP A 43 16.81 15.60 19.09
N HIS A 44 15.97 14.62 18.77
CA HIS A 44 16.37 13.21 18.83
C HIS A 44 17.36 12.87 17.71
N PRO A 45 18.54 12.30 18.01
CA PRO A 45 19.51 11.92 16.99
C PRO A 45 19.00 10.77 16.12
N PRO A 46 19.50 10.59 14.88
CA PRO A 46 19.12 9.47 14.05
C PRO A 46 19.35 8.11 14.69
N ILE A 47 18.35 7.24 14.61
CA ILE A 47 18.47 5.83 15.01
C ILE A 47 18.77 5.00 13.76
N TYR A 48 19.93 4.36 13.76
CA TYR A 48 20.32 3.41 12.72
C TYR A 48 20.22 1.97 13.24
N SER A 49 19.36 1.18 12.60
CA SER A 49 19.24 -0.25 12.86
C SER A 49 19.61 -1.04 11.60
N LYS A 50 20.53 -2.00 11.74
CA LYS A 50 20.94 -2.87 10.63
C LYS A 50 19.80 -3.79 10.21
N GLN A 51 19.66 -4.01 8.90
CA GLN A 51 18.75 -5.01 8.36
C GLN A 51 19.06 -6.41 8.89
N TYR A 52 18.03 -7.12 9.35
CA TYR A 52 18.18 -8.50 9.83
C TYR A 52 18.59 -9.43 8.70
N SER A 53 19.43 -10.42 9.02
CA SER A 53 19.76 -11.49 8.07
C SER A 53 18.49 -12.21 7.64
N SER A 54 18.34 -12.43 6.34
CA SER A 54 17.22 -13.22 5.82
C SER A 54 17.47 -14.69 6.13
N SER A 55 16.42 -15.38 6.60
CA SER A 55 16.45 -16.81 6.92
C SER A 55 16.59 -17.70 5.69
N SER A 56 16.13 -17.24 4.53
CA SER A 56 16.18 -18.00 3.28
C SER A 56 16.37 -17.09 2.06
N SER A 57 16.89 -17.66 0.96
CA SER A 57 16.97 -16.99 -0.34
C SER A 57 15.60 -16.50 -0.80
N LYS A 58 14.56 -17.31 -0.57
CA LYS A 58 13.18 -16.96 -0.91
C LYS A 58 12.70 -15.69 -0.18
N ASP A 59 13.10 -15.51 1.07
CA ASP A 59 12.75 -14.29 1.82
C ASP A 59 13.48 -13.06 1.25
N GLN A 60 14.70 -13.22 0.72
CA GLN A 60 15.40 -12.15 0.03
C GLN A 60 14.70 -11.78 -1.27
N ASP A 61 14.32 -12.78 -2.08
CA ASP A 61 13.63 -12.56 -3.35
C ASP A 61 12.29 -11.85 -3.14
N ILE A 62 11.51 -12.25 -2.14
CA ILE A 62 10.24 -11.59 -1.81
C ILE A 62 10.46 -10.13 -1.37
N LYS A 63 11.47 -9.87 -0.53
CA LYS A 63 11.81 -8.50 -0.11
C LYS A 63 12.19 -7.65 -1.32
N LEU A 64 13.00 -8.19 -2.23
CA LEU A 64 13.43 -7.49 -3.44
C LEU A 64 12.25 -7.19 -4.36
N GLN A 65 11.40 -8.18 -4.62
CA GLN A 65 10.22 -8.03 -5.48
C GLN A 65 9.23 -6.98 -4.94
N GLU A 66 8.92 -7.00 -3.64
CA GLU A 66 7.98 -6.02 -3.08
C GLU A 66 8.60 -4.62 -3.04
N THR A 67 9.90 -4.49 -2.73
CA THR A 67 10.61 -3.20 -2.78
C THR A 67 10.59 -2.63 -4.20
N GLN A 68 10.91 -3.45 -5.20
CA GLN A 68 10.91 -3.04 -6.61
C GLN A 68 9.52 -2.58 -7.06
N LYS A 69 8.47 -3.32 -6.70
CA LYS A 69 7.09 -2.94 -7.00
C LYS A 69 6.71 -1.60 -6.37
N LEU A 70 7.07 -1.37 -5.10
CA LEU A 70 6.79 -0.10 -4.42
C LEU A 70 7.55 1.07 -5.07
N LEU A 71 8.78 0.83 -5.51
CA LEU A 71 9.62 1.79 -6.21
C LEU A 71 9.03 2.15 -7.58
N GLU A 72 8.62 1.15 -8.38
CA GLU A 72 7.97 1.33 -9.67
C GLU A 72 6.62 2.05 -9.56
N CYS A 73 5.88 1.81 -8.48
CA CYS A 73 4.65 2.56 -8.15
C CYS A 73 4.91 3.97 -7.61
N GLY A 74 6.16 4.39 -7.40
CA GLY A 74 6.53 5.70 -6.86
C GLY A 74 6.12 5.92 -5.39
N GLN A 75 5.92 4.85 -4.62
CA GLN A 75 5.54 4.95 -3.20
C GLN A 75 6.74 5.07 -2.27
N ILE A 76 7.92 4.62 -2.72
CA ILE A 76 9.20 4.76 -2.03
C ILE A 76 10.23 5.30 -3.01
N GLU A 77 11.35 5.79 -2.47
CA GLU A 77 12.49 6.28 -3.22
C GLU A 77 13.80 5.82 -2.58
N GLU A 78 14.89 5.86 -3.34
CA GLU A 78 16.22 5.66 -2.77
C GLU A 78 16.57 6.79 -1.81
N SER A 79 17.22 6.45 -0.69
CA SER A 79 17.56 7.43 0.35
C SER A 79 18.92 7.14 0.95
N THR A 80 19.63 8.21 1.31
CA THR A 80 20.88 8.18 2.10
C THR A 80 20.64 8.59 3.56
N SER A 81 19.41 8.46 4.04
CA SER A 81 19.00 8.85 5.39
C SER A 81 19.87 8.21 6.48
N PRO A 82 20.26 8.95 7.52
CA PRO A 82 20.91 8.38 8.69
C PRO A 82 19.95 7.57 9.57
N TRP A 83 18.63 7.66 9.33
CA TRP A 83 17.60 6.86 9.98
C TRP A 83 17.38 5.56 9.20
N SER A 84 17.43 4.42 9.89
CA SER A 84 17.19 3.12 9.26
C SER A 84 16.53 2.15 10.23
N SER A 85 15.53 1.42 9.74
CA SER A 85 14.77 0.41 10.48
C SER A 85 14.70 -0.88 9.67
N PRO A 86 14.82 -2.06 10.28
CA PRO A 86 14.82 -3.33 9.57
C PRO A 86 13.42 -3.68 9.04
N ILE A 87 13.39 -4.32 7.86
CA ILE A 87 12.17 -4.82 7.21
C ILE A 87 11.99 -6.30 7.54
N VAL A 88 10.81 -6.65 8.02
CA VAL A 88 10.39 -8.02 8.30
C VAL A 88 9.29 -8.48 7.33
N LEU A 89 9.35 -9.74 6.94
CA LEU A 89 8.27 -10.37 6.17
C LEU A 89 7.27 -11.01 7.11
N VAL A 90 5.98 -10.76 6.88
CA VAL A 90 4.89 -11.34 7.66
C VAL A 90 3.92 -12.05 6.73
N LYS A 91 3.64 -13.32 7.01
CA LYS A 91 2.64 -14.09 6.26
C LYS A 91 1.24 -13.62 6.63
N LYS A 92 0.55 -12.95 5.72
CA LYS A 92 -0.86 -12.60 5.87
C LYS A 92 -1.72 -13.88 5.87
N LYS A 93 -2.66 -13.99 6.82
CA LYS A 93 -3.67 -15.06 6.80
C LYS A 93 -4.53 -14.87 5.54
N ARG A 94 -4.65 -15.91 4.71
CA ARG A 94 -5.67 -15.93 3.65
C ARG A 94 -7.04 -15.99 4.34
N GLN A 95 -7.88 -14.98 4.14
CA GLN A 95 -9.31 -15.14 4.43
C GLN A 95 -9.88 -16.04 3.34
N ASN A 96 -10.49 -17.15 3.75
CA ASN A 96 -11.18 -18.08 2.86
C ASN A 96 -12.48 -17.43 2.39
N ASN A 97 -12.40 -16.44 1.50
CA ASN A 97 -13.58 -15.89 0.85
C ASN A 97 -13.72 -16.60 -0.49
N ALA A 98 -14.49 -17.69 -0.46
CA ALA A 98 -15.08 -18.27 -1.64
C ALA A 98 -15.91 -17.20 -2.35
N ILE A 99 -15.40 -16.68 -3.47
CA ILE A 99 -16.25 -16.19 -4.55
C ILE A 99 -15.80 -16.95 -5.77
N LEU A 100 -16.50 -18.06 -6.03
CA LEU A 100 -16.53 -18.71 -7.33
C LEU A 100 -17.01 -17.66 -8.34
N HIS A 101 -16.18 -17.40 -9.35
CA HIS A 101 -16.62 -16.75 -10.58
C HIS A 101 -17.53 -17.68 -11.37
#